data_AF-A0A957Z4X2-F1
#
_entry.id   AF-A0A957Z4X2-F1
#
_cell.length_a   1.000
_cell.length_b   1.000
_cell.length_c   1.000
_cell.angle_alpha   90.00
_cell.angle_beta   90.00
_cell.angle_gamma   90.00
#
_symmetry.space_group_name_H-M   'P 1'
#
loop_
_entity.id
_entity.type
_entity.pdbx_description
1 polymer ?
#
loop_
_entity_poly.entity_id
_entity_poly.type
_entity_poly.pdbx_seq_one_letter_code
_entity_poly.pdbx_strand_id
1 'polypeptide(L)'
;APQWDILDLCNLPEASLTYQILPGIAESFGLQVRVNQEDTAPQFSLPLRYDEYLQEQVDKKQRHEIRRKQRRAEREAEVGFYIVDERHVLEAEIDDFVALQRASRADKADFMTPEMRRFFLAIARQMLEAGTLRLMFL
;
A
#
# COMPACT_ATOMS: atom_id res chain seq x y z
N ALA A 1 -19.35 23.28 -15.58
CA ALA A 1 -18.16 22.59 -15.04
C ALA A 1 -17.05 23.62 -14.86
N PRO A 2 -16.15 23.50 -13.87
CA PRO A 2 -14.97 24.35 -13.81
C PRO A 2 -14.15 24.20 -15.11
N GLN A 3 -13.50 25.28 -15.52
CA GLN A 3 -12.55 25.24 -16.64
C GLN A 3 -11.31 24.46 -16.16
N TRP A 4 -10.96 23.41 -16.88
CA TRP A 4 -9.73 22.64 -16.64
C TRP A 4 -8.82 22.86 -17.84
N ASP A 5 -7.51 22.99 -17.57
CA ASP A 5 -6.49 23.23 -18.59
C ASP A 5 -5.44 22.09 -18.65
N ILE A 6 -5.46 21.17 -17.67
CA ILE A 6 -4.49 20.06 -17.54
C ILE A 6 -5.22 18.79 -17.11
N LEU A 7 -4.87 17.67 -17.76
CA LEU A 7 -5.21 16.32 -17.32
C LEU A 7 -3.92 15.62 -16.89
N ASP A 8 -3.84 15.23 -15.61
CA ASP A 8 -2.70 14.48 -15.07
C ASP A 8 -3.14 13.05 -14.69
N LEU A 9 -2.43 12.06 -15.22
CA LEU A 9 -2.72 10.64 -15.04
C LEU A 9 -1.50 9.96 -14.41
N CYS A 10 -1.46 9.96 -13.08
CA CYS A 10 -0.37 9.37 -12.30
C CYS A 10 -0.61 7.87 -12.02
N ASN A 11 0.43 7.16 -11.55
CA ASN A 11 0.34 5.75 -11.13
C ASN A 11 -0.15 4.76 -12.22
N LEU A 12 0.12 5.05 -13.50
CA LEU A 12 -0.17 4.11 -14.58
C LEU A 12 0.84 2.95 -14.55
N PRO A 13 0.39 1.68 -14.51
CA PRO A 13 1.30 0.53 -14.62
C PRO A 13 2.10 0.56 -15.92
N GLU A 14 3.31 0.01 -15.93
CA GLU A 14 4.15 -0.08 -17.14
C GLU A 14 3.45 -0.83 -18.29
N ALA A 15 2.64 -1.85 -17.97
CA ALA A 15 1.85 -2.55 -19.00
C ALA A 15 0.61 -1.77 -19.49
N SER A 16 0.35 -0.57 -18.95
CA SER A 16 -0.85 0.21 -19.27
C SER A 16 -0.79 0.78 -20.69
N LEU A 17 -1.82 0.48 -21.49
CA LEU A 17 -1.97 1.07 -22.81
C LEU A 17 -2.30 2.57 -22.76
N THR A 18 -2.74 3.09 -21.61
CA THR A 18 -3.15 4.49 -21.47
C THR A 18 -2.03 5.45 -21.86
N TYR A 19 -0.84 5.33 -21.27
CA TYR A 19 0.28 6.22 -21.63
C TYR A 19 0.92 5.86 -22.97
N GLN A 20 0.61 4.69 -23.55
CA GLN A 20 1.15 4.24 -24.83
C GLN A 20 0.31 4.75 -26.01
N ILE A 21 -1.01 4.85 -25.85
CA ILE A 21 -1.95 5.19 -26.93
C ILE A 21 -2.47 6.62 -26.80
N LEU A 22 -2.82 7.04 -25.58
CA LEU A 22 -3.48 8.33 -25.35
C LEU A 22 -2.66 9.54 -25.82
N PRO A 23 -1.32 9.57 -25.69
CA PRO A 23 -0.54 10.70 -26.18
C PRO A 23 -0.74 11.00 -27.67
N GLY A 24 -0.68 9.97 -28.53
CA GLY A 24 -0.88 10.16 -29.97
C GLY A 24 -2.28 10.63 -30.32
N ILE A 25 -3.30 10.17 -29.57
CA ILE A 25 -4.67 10.68 -29.73
C ILE A 25 -4.73 12.16 -29.32
N ALA A 26 -4.22 12.53 -28.15
CA ALA A 26 -4.28 13.90 -27.64
C ALA A 26 -3.50 14.88 -28.54
N GLU A 27 -2.32 14.48 -29.02
CA GLU A 27 -1.54 15.25 -29.99
C GLU A 27 -2.29 15.47 -31.31
N SER A 28 -3.10 14.50 -31.75
CA SER A 28 -3.95 14.66 -32.96
C SER A 28 -5.04 15.73 -32.81
N PHE A 29 -5.41 16.08 -31.58
CA PHE A 29 -6.30 17.20 -31.25
C PHE A 29 -5.53 18.50 -30.97
N GLY A 30 -4.22 18.54 -31.19
CA GLY A 30 -3.38 19.72 -30.96
C GLY A 30 -3.06 19.98 -29.49
N LEU A 31 -3.25 19.00 -28.60
CA LEU A 31 -2.91 19.11 -27.18
C LEU A 31 -1.42 18.83 -26.96
N GLN A 32 -0.83 19.51 -25.98
CA GLN A 32 0.52 19.20 -25.52
C GLN A 32 0.46 18.01 -24.56
N VAL A 33 1.35 17.03 -24.78
CA VAL A 33 1.42 15.83 -23.94
C VAL A 33 2.84 15.65 -23.42
N ARG A 34 2.94 15.18 -22.17
CA ARG A 34 4.20 14.77 -21.56
C ARG A 34 4.00 13.43 -20.86
N VAL A 35 4.87 12.47 -21.17
CA VAL A 35 4.94 11.18 -20.49
C VAL A 35 6.33 11.05 -19.87
N ASN A 36 6.39 10.77 -18.57
CA ASN A 36 7.64 10.42 -17.89
C ASN A 36 7.40 9.24 -16.95
N GLN A 37 8.45 8.47 -16.68
CA GLN A 37 8.44 7.48 -15.63
C GLN A 37 8.44 8.18 -14.26
N GLU A 38 7.44 7.87 -13.43
CA GLU A 38 7.30 8.43 -12.07
C GLU A 38 8.15 7.66 -11.06
N ASP A 39 8.03 6.33 -11.02
CA ASP A 39 8.81 5.46 -10.12
C ASP A 39 8.89 4.02 -10.68
N THR A 40 9.57 3.13 -9.96
CA THR A 40 9.59 1.67 -10.19
C THR A 40 8.84 0.95 -9.08
N ALA A 41 7.91 0.05 -9.45
CA ALA A 41 7.21 -0.81 -8.50
C ALA A 41 7.69 -2.25 -8.65
N PRO A 42 8.13 -2.93 -7.58
CA PRO A 42 8.49 -4.33 -7.65
C PRO A 42 7.25 -5.20 -7.90
N GLN A 43 7.30 -6.03 -8.93
CA GLN A 43 6.28 -7.02 -9.25
C GLN A 43 6.90 -8.41 -9.27
N PHE A 44 6.27 -9.37 -8.59
CA PHE A 44 6.66 -10.77 -8.62
C PHE A 44 5.44 -11.66 -8.46
N SER A 45 5.52 -12.87 -9.03
CA SER A 45 4.45 -13.85 -8.92
C SER A 45 4.56 -14.57 -7.59
N LEU A 46 3.49 -14.55 -6.79
CA LEU A 46 3.43 -15.31 -5.55
C LEU A 46 3.10 -16.78 -5.85
N PRO A 47 3.88 -17.74 -5.34
CA PRO A 47 3.52 -19.14 -5.44
C PRO A 47 2.32 -19.42 -4.53
N LEU A 48 1.61 -20.53 -4.80
CA LEU A 48 0.41 -20.88 -4.05
C LEU A 48 0.71 -21.23 -2.58
N ARG A 49 1.94 -21.69 -2.30
CA ARG A 49 2.35 -22.17 -0.98
C ARG A 49 3.35 -21.22 -0.33
N TYR A 50 3.11 -20.91 0.94
CA TYR A 50 4.00 -20.06 1.73
C TYR A 50 5.43 -20.63 1.85
N ASP A 51 5.56 -21.96 2.02
CA ASP A 51 6.86 -22.62 2.11
C ASP A 51 7.67 -22.47 0.81
N GLU A 52 7.00 -22.52 -0.34
CA GLU A 52 7.60 -22.33 -1.66
C GLU A 52 8.10 -20.90 -1.83
N TYR A 53 7.27 -19.91 -1.45
CA TYR A 53 7.68 -18.50 -1.41
C TYR A 53 8.96 -18.30 -0.58
N LEU A 54 8.98 -18.82 0.66
CA LEU A 54 10.13 -18.66 1.54
C LEU A 54 11.40 -19.36 1.01
N GLN A 55 11.26 -20.52 0.38
CA GLN A 55 12.40 -21.32 -0.07
C GLN A 55 12.98 -20.79 -1.39
N GLU A 56 12.12 -20.44 -2.34
CA GLU A 56 12.51 -20.16 -3.73
C GLU A 56 12.69 -18.66 -4.00
N GLN A 57 11.89 -17.80 -3.36
CA GLN A 57 11.87 -16.36 -3.68
C GLN A 57 12.52 -15.48 -2.60
N VAL A 58 12.70 -16.00 -1.39
CA VAL A 58 13.35 -15.25 -0.30
C VAL A 58 14.80 -15.72 -0.15
N ASP A 59 15.73 -14.76 -0.13
CA ASP A 59 17.14 -15.08 0.06
C ASP A 59 17.40 -15.77 1.40
N LYS A 60 18.52 -16.51 1.48
CA LYS A 60 18.86 -17.30 2.66
C LYS A 60 18.88 -16.46 3.94
N LYS A 61 19.45 -15.25 3.92
CA LYS A 61 19.58 -14.41 5.12
C LYS A 61 18.20 -13.95 5.60
N GLN A 62 17.37 -13.44 4.69
CA GLN A 62 16.02 -12.97 5.03
C GLN A 62 15.11 -14.11 5.49
N ARG A 63 15.17 -15.29 4.88
CA ARG A 63 14.42 -16.46 5.34
C ARG A 63 14.78 -16.84 6.79
N HIS A 64 16.07 -16.80 7.15
CA HIS A 64 16.48 -17.08 8.53
C HIS A 64 15.96 -16.01 9.49
N GLU A 65 15.99 -14.74 9.07
CA GLU A 65 15.50 -13.63 9.89
C GLU A 65 13.99 -13.67 10.12
N ILE A 66 13.20 -13.98 9.08
CA ILE A 66 11.75 -14.20 9.18
C ILE A 66 11.44 -15.31 10.18
N ARG A 67 12.06 -16.48 10.01
CA ARG A 67 11.86 -17.63 10.92
C ARG A 67 12.31 -17.33 12.35
N ARG A 68 13.38 -16.54 12.53
CA ARG A 68 13.85 -16.12 13.85
C ARG A 68 12.85 -15.20 14.53
N LYS A 69 12.29 -14.23 13.81
CA LYS A 69 11.26 -13.31 14.32
C LYS A 69 9.98 -14.04 14.68
N GLN A 70 9.52 -14.94 13.81
CA GLN A 70 8.33 -15.76 14.06
C GLN A 70 8.46 -16.56 15.37
N ARG A 71 9.54 -17.36 15.53
CA ARG A 71 9.81 -18.13 16.75
C ARG A 71 10.06 -17.29 18.00
N ARG A 72 10.37 -16.00 17.84
CA ARG A 72 10.52 -15.07 18.96
C ARG A 72 9.15 -14.59 19.40
N ALA A 73 8.32 -14.16 18.46
CA ALA A 73 6.97 -13.70 18.71
C ALA A 73 6.14 -14.81 19.39
N GLU A 74 6.13 -16.03 18.82
CA GLU A 74 5.41 -17.20 19.37
C GLU A 74 5.85 -17.62 20.79
N ARG A 75 7.05 -17.21 21.22
CA ARG A 75 7.60 -17.52 22.54
C ARG A 75 7.30 -16.44 23.57
N GLU A 76 7.34 -15.18 23.14
CA GLU A 76 7.23 -14.02 24.01
C GLU A 76 5.78 -13.59 24.25
N ALA A 77 4.86 -13.93 23.34
CA ALA A 77 3.45 -13.58 23.44
C ALA A 77 2.55 -14.62 22.75
N GLU A 78 1.27 -14.62 23.15
CA GLU A 78 0.23 -15.20 22.31
C GLU A 78 0.01 -14.24 21.13
N VAL A 79 0.54 -14.61 19.97
CA VAL A 79 0.52 -13.78 18.76
C VAL A 79 -0.76 -14.06 18.00
N GLY A 80 -1.55 -13.02 17.73
CA GLY A 80 -2.84 -13.12 17.06
C GLY A 80 -2.85 -12.28 15.80
N PHE A 81 -3.11 -12.91 14.65
CA PHE A 81 -3.29 -12.18 13.40
C PHE A 81 -4.77 -11.94 13.13
N TYR A 82 -5.15 -10.68 12.88
CA TYR A 82 -6.49 -10.36 12.44
C TYR A 82 -6.48 -9.30 11.33
N ILE A 83 -7.54 -9.32 10.53
CA ILE A 83 -7.82 -8.34 9.49
C ILE A 83 -9.01 -7.53 9.97
N VAL A 84 -8.88 -6.21 9.95
CA VAL A 84 -9.96 -5.29 10.32
C VAL A 84 -11.12 -5.46 9.35
N ASP A 85 -12.30 -5.66 9.92
CA ASP A 85 -13.58 -5.79 9.23
C ASP A 85 -14.70 -5.09 10.00
N GLU A 86 -15.95 -5.25 9.55
CA GLU A 86 -17.14 -4.61 10.12
C GLU A 86 -17.38 -4.90 11.62
N ARG A 87 -16.74 -5.93 12.19
CA ARG A 87 -16.86 -6.27 13.61
C ARG A 87 -15.98 -5.39 14.50
N HIS A 88 -15.07 -4.62 13.91
CA HIS A 88 -14.09 -3.81 14.61
C HIS A 88 -14.48 -2.33 14.60
N VAL A 89 -13.98 -1.57 15.59
CA VAL A 89 -14.17 -0.12 15.64
C VAL A 89 -13.07 0.54 14.82
N LEU A 90 -13.37 0.86 13.55
CA LEU A 90 -12.38 1.35 12.59
C LEU A 90 -11.58 2.55 13.07
N GLU A 91 -12.19 3.49 13.81
CA GLU A 91 -11.50 4.64 14.38
C GLU A 91 -10.36 4.22 15.33
N ALA A 92 -10.60 3.22 16.18
CA ALA A 92 -9.61 2.70 17.11
C ALA A 92 -8.48 1.99 16.36
N GLU A 93 -8.82 1.16 15.36
CA GLU A 93 -7.82 0.48 14.53
C GLU A 93 -6.92 1.47 13.77
N ILE A 94 -7.48 2.59 13.29
CA ILE A 94 -6.68 3.65 12.65
C ILE A 94 -5.81 4.40 13.66
N ASP A 95 -6.29 4.59 14.89
CA ASP A 95 -5.49 5.18 15.96
C ASP A 95 -4.28 4.32 16.30
N ASP A 96 -4.47 3.00 16.40
CA ASP A 96 -3.39 2.04 16.63
C ASP A 96 -2.41 1.99 15.45
N PHE A 97 -2.91 2.00 14.22
CA PHE A 97 -2.07 2.11 13.01
C PHE A 97 -1.19 3.37 13.05
N VAL A 98 -1.77 4.54 13.35
CA VAL A 98 -1.03 5.81 13.42
C VAL A 98 0.00 5.78 14.56
N ALA A 99 -0.37 5.23 15.73
CA ALA A 99 0.54 5.09 16.86
C ALA A 99 1.76 4.21 16.51
N LEU A 100 1.53 3.06 15.86
CA LEU A 100 2.61 2.19 15.41
C LEU A 100 3.53 2.86 14.37
N GLN A 101 2.97 3.60 13.42
CA GLN A 101 3.77 4.31 12.42
C GLN A 101 4.66 5.38 13.08
N ARG A 102 4.12 6.15 14.04
CA ARG A 102 4.90 7.13 14.82
C ARG A 102 6.01 6.48 15.64
N ALA A 103 5.74 5.32 16.25
CA ALA A 103 6.73 4.59 17.05
C ALA A 103 7.85 3.98 16.19
N SER A 104 7.63 3.78 14.88
CA SER A 104 8.57 3.07 14.03
C SER A 104 9.83 3.86 13.68
N ARG A 105 9.72 5.16 13.38
CA ARG A 105 10.83 6.07 13.03
C ARG A 105 10.43 7.54 13.22
N ALA A 106 11.42 8.41 13.46
CA ALA A 106 11.20 9.84 13.72
C ALA A 106 10.60 10.60 12.52
N ASP A 107 11.07 10.33 11.30
CA ASP A 107 10.53 10.91 10.05
C ASP A 107 9.04 10.56 9.84
N LYS A 108 8.65 9.32 10.17
CA LYS A 108 7.25 8.89 10.15
C LYS A 108 6.41 9.54 11.23
N ALA A 109 7.00 9.89 12.37
CA ALA A 109 6.28 10.60 13.42
C ALA A 109 5.89 12.01 12.96
N ASP A 110 6.81 12.72 12.29
CA ASP A 110 6.58 14.05 11.73
C ASP A 110 5.52 14.03 10.60
N PHE A 111 5.49 12.95 9.81
CA PHE A 111 4.48 12.76 8.77
C PHE A 111 3.07 12.48 9.33
N MET A 112 2.98 11.81 10.49
CA MET A 112 1.71 11.38 11.07
C MET A 112 1.00 12.50 11.83
N THR A 113 0.61 13.55 11.11
CA THR A 113 -0.15 14.70 11.64
C THR A 113 -1.63 14.37 11.91
N PRO A 114 -2.36 15.21 12.65
CA PRO A 114 -3.81 15.09 12.77
C PRO A 114 -4.55 15.08 11.42
N GLU A 115 -4.05 15.82 10.43
CA GLU A 115 -4.55 15.83 9.05
C GLU A 115 -4.39 14.46 8.41
N MET A 116 -3.20 13.85 8.53
CA MET A 116 -2.92 12.54 7.98
C MET A 116 -3.76 11.44 8.63
N ARG A 117 -3.99 11.53 9.95
CA ARG A 117 -4.94 10.64 10.64
C ARG A 117 -6.34 10.73 10.02
N ARG A 118 -6.87 11.95 9.81
CA ARG A 118 -8.19 12.15 9.19
C ARG A 118 -8.23 11.58 7.77
N PHE A 119 -7.15 11.76 7.01
CA PHE A 119 -7.00 11.21 5.67
C PHE A 119 -7.05 9.66 5.67
N PHE A 120 -6.23 9.00 6.50
CA PHE A 120 -6.24 7.54 6.59
C PHE A 120 -7.59 7.00 7.03
N LEU A 121 -8.25 7.65 7.99
CA LEU A 121 -9.60 7.25 8.41
C LEU A 121 -10.62 7.37 7.28
N ALA A 122 -10.58 8.46 6.51
CA ALA A 122 -11.50 8.66 5.39
C ALA A 122 -11.31 7.59 4.30
N ILE A 123 -10.07 7.30 3.93
CA ILE A 123 -9.76 6.24 2.95
C ILE A 123 -10.16 4.87 3.48
N ALA A 124 -9.82 4.56 4.74
CA ALA A 124 -10.10 3.25 5.32
C ALA A 124 -11.62 2.96 5.36
N ARG A 125 -12.45 3.98 5.68
CA ARG A 125 -13.91 3.85 5.61
C ARG A 125 -14.40 3.48 4.22
N GLN A 126 -13.95 4.23 3.20
CA GLN A 126 -14.34 3.97 1.81
C GLN A 126 -13.86 2.59 1.32
N MET A 127 -12.65 2.20 1.69
CA MET A 127 -12.12 0.87 1.34
C MET A 127 -12.84 -0.25 2.08
N LEU A 128 -13.27 -0.03 3.32
CA LEU A 128 -14.03 -1.02 4.09
C LEU A 128 -15.41 -1.24 3.47
N GLU A 129 -16.13 -0.15 3.16
CA GLU A 129 -17.41 -0.18 2.45
C GLU A 129 -17.30 -0.89 1.09
N ALA A 130 -16.17 -0.71 0.39
CA ALA A 130 -15.90 -1.37 -0.89
C ALA A 130 -15.37 -2.83 -0.76
N GLY A 131 -15.16 -3.34 0.46
CA GLY A 131 -14.57 -4.67 0.70
C GLY A 131 -13.09 -4.81 0.31
N THR A 132 -12.41 -3.69 0.04
CA THR A 132 -11.02 -3.63 -0.43
C THR A 132 -10.02 -3.29 0.68
N LEU A 133 -10.50 -2.91 1.87
CA LEU A 133 -9.60 -2.64 3.00
C LEU A 133 -8.82 -3.90 3.40
N ARG A 134 -7.51 -3.73 3.55
CA ARG A 134 -6.57 -4.76 4.03
C ARG A 134 -5.67 -4.15 5.10
N LEU A 135 -6.28 -3.77 6.23
CA LEU A 135 -5.59 -3.36 7.45
C LEU A 135 -5.45 -4.57 8.37
N MET A 136 -4.23 -4.88 8.79
CA MET A 136 -3.90 -6.11 9.50
C MET A 136 -2.99 -5.82 10.68
N PHE A 137 -3.21 -6.54 11.77
CA PHE A 137 -2.39 -6.47 12.99
C PHE A 137 -1.90 -7.86 13.37
N LEU A 138 -0.82 -7.88 14.17
CA LEU A 138 -0.13 -9.06 14.67
C LEU A 138 -0.08 -9.04 16.20
#